data_AF-A0A1W9PZV2-F1
#
_entry.id   AF-A0A1W9PZV2-F1
#
_cell.length_a   1.000
_cell.length_b   1.000
_cell.length_c   1.000
_cell.angle_alpha   90.00
_cell.angle_beta   90.00
_cell.angle_gamma   90.00
#
_symmetry.space_group_name_H-M   'P 1'
#
loop_
_entity.id
_entity.type
_entity.pdbx_description
1 polymer ?
#
loop_
_entity_poly.entity_id
_entity_poly.type
_entity_poly.pdbx_seq_one_letter_code
_entity_poly.pdbx_strand_id
1 'polypeptide(L)'
;MAGYQDPCEDFAMAGKRESTTPVGKKSVCAPGADSDGYLFTFPDLVSREFIAILAALIVLCVWSMGIDAPLRAMANPNWTENPAKAPWYFVGLQELLVYFDPWIAGVCVPGIIILGLMAIPYIDTNPRGVGEYNFSDRKFAVPVFMTGYTLWFVLIIIGQFLRGPNWHFYWPWEDWSIAKPAEQQLVNLPPWLGWSLLGCYVAAGFCRYAPVFL
;
A
#
# COMPACT_ATOMS: atom_id res chain seq x y z
N MET A 1 17.55 -30.70 43.93
CA MET A 1 16.52 -30.03 43.12
C MET A 1 16.99 -28.60 42.94
N ALA A 2 17.61 -28.30 41.80
CA ALA A 2 18.06 -26.94 41.49
C ALA A 2 16.83 -26.11 41.13
N GLY A 3 16.56 -25.06 41.91
CA GLY A 3 15.45 -24.15 41.66
C GLY A 3 15.66 -23.41 40.33
N TYR A 4 14.58 -23.31 39.56
CA TYR A 4 14.51 -22.44 38.39
C TYR A 4 14.40 -21.00 38.90
N GLN A 5 15.45 -20.20 38.67
CA GLN A 5 15.50 -18.79 39.05
C GLN A 5 14.93 -17.97 37.89
N ASP A 6 13.83 -17.26 38.12
CA ASP A 6 13.16 -16.44 37.11
C ASP A 6 14.01 -15.20 36.76
N PRO A 7 14.40 -14.99 35.48
CA PRO A 7 15.23 -13.85 35.06
C PRO A 7 14.62 -12.49 35.40
N CYS A 8 13.29 -12.41 35.47
CA CYS A 8 12.56 -11.16 35.75
C CYS A 8 12.79 -10.62 37.18
N GLU A 9 13.08 -11.48 38.16
CA GLU A 9 13.34 -11.03 39.54
C GLU A 9 14.72 -10.37 39.67
N ASP A 10 15.72 -10.87 38.94
CA ASP A 10 17.08 -10.31 38.97
C ASP A 10 17.13 -8.91 38.34
N PHE A 11 16.34 -8.66 37.29
CA PHE A 11 16.20 -7.33 36.69
C PHE A 11 15.51 -6.33 37.64
N ALA A 12 14.50 -6.77 38.40
CA ALA A 12 13.84 -5.93 39.39
C ALA A 12 14.78 -5.52 40.55
N MET A 13 15.72 -6.40 40.91
CA MET A 13 16.68 -6.15 41.99
C MET A 13 17.92 -5.35 41.55
N ALA A 14 18.28 -5.39 40.26
CA ALA A 14 19.35 -4.58 39.68
C ALA A 14 18.99 -3.09 39.65
N GLY A 15 17.73 -2.74 39.41
CA GLY A 15 17.26 -1.34 39.33
C GLY A 15 17.35 -0.55 40.65
N LYS A 16 17.62 -1.20 41.79
CA LYS A 16 17.68 -0.55 43.11
C LYS A 16 19.06 -0.04 43.51
N ARG A 17 20.13 -0.32 42.75
CA ARG A 17 21.52 -0.06 43.19
C ARG A 17 22.21 1.17 42.58
N GLU A 18 21.59 1.89 41.65
CA GLU A 18 22.31 2.84 40.79
C GLU A 18 22.05 4.34 41.06
N SER A 19 21.55 4.72 42.25
CA SER A 19 21.24 6.12 42.57
C SER A 19 22.26 6.81 43.50
N THR A 20 23.56 6.88 43.16
CA THR A 20 24.52 7.73 43.90
C THR A 20 25.69 8.26 43.06
N THR A 21 25.49 9.26 42.19
CA THR A 21 26.59 10.18 41.76
C THR A 21 26.01 11.51 41.20
N PRO A 22 26.60 12.70 41.47
CA PRO A 22 25.99 13.99 41.13
C PRO A 22 26.46 14.62 39.81
N VAL A 23 25.47 15.03 39.01
CA VAL A 23 25.30 16.23 38.14
C VAL A 23 26.48 16.83 37.33
N GLY A 24 26.34 16.77 36.00
CA GLY A 24 26.88 17.71 35.01
C GLY A 24 26.00 17.76 33.72
N LYS A 25 25.40 18.92 33.43
CA LYS A 25 24.54 19.27 32.25
C LYS A 25 25.28 19.06 30.91
N LYS A 26 24.72 18.79 29.71
CA LYS A 26 23.36 18.63 29.13
C LYS A 26 23.55 17.98 27.73
N SER A 27 22.96 16.81 27.48
CA SER A 27 22.19 16.54 26.26
C SER A 27 20.88 15.96 26.76
N VAL A 28 19.75 16.52 26.36
CA VAL A 28 18.43 15.99 26.78
C VAL A 28 18.18 14.74 25.94
N CYS A 29 18.86 13.65 26.31
CA CYS A 29 18.40 12.32 25.97
C CYS A 29 17.05 12.15 26.68
N ALA A 30 16.01 11.73 25.95
CA ALA A 30 14.80 11.26 26.58
C ALA A 30 15.20 10.20 27.64
N PRO A 31 14.70 10.29 28.89
CA PRO A 31 15.23 9.51 29.99
C PRO A 31 14.81 8.04 29.79
N GLY A 32 15.71 7.21 29.29
CA GLY A 32 15.48 5.76 29.16
C GLY A 32 16.08 5.05 27.96
N ALA A 33 16.89 5.70 27.11
CA ALA A 33 17.65 4.97 26.09
C ALA A 33 18.85 4.28 26.78
N ASP A 34 18.80 2.95 26.87
CA ASP A 34 19.98 2.14 27.14
C ASP A 34 21.00 2.31 25.99
N SER A 35 22.22 1.84 26.19
CA SER A 35 23.31 1.92 25.19
C SER A 35 22.99 1.30 23.83
N ASP A 36 21.86 0.59 23.73
CA ASP A 36 21.41 -0.18 22.58
C ASP A 36 20.27 0.53 21.81
N GLY A 37 19.85 1.73 22.24
CA GLY A 37 18.90 2.57 21.49
C GLY A 37 17.43 2.11 21.57
N TYR A 38 17.09 1.21 22.49
CA TYR A 38 15.72 0.76 22.70
C TYR A 38 15.02 1.61 23.76
N LEU A 39 13.71 1.78 23.60
CA LEU A 39 12.84 2.47 24.55
C LEU A 39 11.77 1.50 25.04
N PHE A 40 11.34 1.66 26.30
CA PHE A 40 10.29 0.84 26.87
C PHE A 40 8.96 1.04 26.12
N THR A 41 8.33 -0.06 25.72
CA THR A 41 7.02 -0.05 25.03
C THR A 41 5.95 0.68 25.85
N PHE A 42 5.93 0.42 27.15
CA PHE A 42 5.10 1.14 28.11
C PHE A 42 6.01 1.93 29.06
N PRO A 43 5.84 3.24 29.23
CA PRO A 43 4.71 4.08 28.77
C PRO A 43 4.92 4.76 27.41
N ASP A 44 6.13 4.72 26.83
CA ASP A 44 6.51 5.66 25.76
C ASP A 44 5.79 5.40 24.43
N LEU A 45 5.79 4.17 23.92
CA LEU A 45 5.15 3.84 22.65
C LEU A 45 3.63 3.93 22.76
N VAL A 46 3.07 3.32 23.81
CA VAL A 46 1.61 3.29 24.05
C VAL A 46 1.02 4.69 24.18
N SER A 47 1.72 5.61 24.86
CA SER A 47 1.24 6.99 25.00
C SER A 47 1.21 7.74 23.66
N ARG A 48 2.21 7.54 22.80
CA ARG A 48 2.25 8.16 21.45
C ARG A 48 1.16 7.59 20.54
N GLU A 49 0.97 6.28 20.55
CA GLU A 49 -0.07 5.62 19.77
C GLU A 49 -1.47 6.04 20.23
N PHE A 50 -1.70 6.16 21.54
CA PHE A 50 -2.97 6.65 22.08
C PHE A 50 -3.28 8.08 21.62
N ILE A 51 -2.30 8.99 21.64
CA ILE A 51 -2.47 10.35 21.12
C ILE A 51 -2.75 10.32 19.60
N ALA A 52 -2.08 9.47 18.84
CA ALA A 52 -2.31 9.32 17.40
C ALA A 52 -3.73 8.81 17.08
N ILE A 53 -4.23 7.83 17.85
CA ILE A 53 -5.60 7.31 17.71
C ILE A 53 -6.63 8.38 18.05
N LEU A 54 -6.44 9.11 19.15
CA LEU A 54 -7.33 10.22 19.51
C LEU A 54 -7.35 11.30 18.42
N ALA A 55 -6.18 11.66 17.88
CA ALA A 55 -6.09 12.62 16.78
C ALA A 55 -6.80 12.11 15.52
N ALA A 56 -6.59 10.85 15.13
CA ALA A 56 -7.26 10.24 14.00
C ALA A 56 -8.78 10.18 14.18
N LEU A 57 -9.26 9.85 15.38
CA LEU A 57 -10.68 9.82 15.72
C LEU A 57 -11.30 11.22 15.59
N ILE A 58 -10.64 12.24 16.13
CA ILE A 58 -11.11 13.63 16.02
C ILE A 58 -11.19 14.04 14.54
N VAL A 59 -10.16 13.76 13.74
CA VAL A 59 -10.15 14.06 12.31
C VAL A 59 -11.32 13.36 11.59
N LEU A 60 -11.53 12.07 11.84
CA LEU A 60 -12.64 11.32 11.23
C LEU A 60 -14.01 11.83 11.69
N CYS A 61 -14.18 12.20 12.96
CA CYS A 61 -15.43 12.77 13.47
C CYS A 61 -15.72 14.14 12.84
N VAL A 62 -14.73 15.04 12.77
CA VAL A 62 -14.89 16.35 12.13
C VAL A 62 -15.20 16.20 10.65
N TRP A 63 -14.51 15.28 9.96
CA TRP A 63 -14.77 15.00 8.54
C TRP A 63 -16.17 14.44 8.32
N SER A 64 -16.63 13.51 9.17
CA SER A 64 -17.97 12.91 9.13
C SER A 64 -19.08 13.94 9.33
N MET A 65 -18.86 14.94 10.20
CA MET A 65 -19.81 16.04 10.38
C MET A 65 -19.82 17.05 9.24
N GLY A 66 -18.71 17.19 8.51
CA GLY A 66 -18.55 18.18 7.46
C GLY A 66 -19.07 17.75 6.08
N ILE A 67 -19.20 16.44 5.84
CA ILE A 67 -19.61 15.89 4.54
C ILE A 67 -20.75 14.89 4.74
N ASP A 68 -21.96 15.28 4.35
CA ASP A 68 -23.10 14.38 4.34
C ASP A 68 -22.87 13.23 3.35
N ALA A 69 -23.23 12.02 3.77
CA ALA A 69 -23.17 10.86 2.89
C ALA A 69 -24.19 11.03 1.76
N PRO A 70 -23.78 10.94 0.47
CA PRO A 70 -24.72 10.99 -0.65
C PRO A 70 -25.51 9.67 -0.71
N LEU A 71 -26.58 9.58 0.06
CA LEU A 71 -27.50 8.45 0.06
C LEU A 71 -28.42 8.52 -1.16
N ARG A 72 -28.52 7.41 -1.91
CA ARG A 72 -29.38 7.29 -3.09
C ARG A 72 -30.78 6.80 -2.68
N ALA A 73 -31.70 6.79 -3.65
CA ALA A 73 -33.02 6.19 -3.48
C ALA A 73 -32.91 4.69 -3.11
N MET A 74 -34.00 4.13 -2.59
CA MET A 74 -34.05 2.68 -2.30
C MET A 74 -33.70 1.86 -3.53
N ALA A 75 -32.91 0.81 -3.33
CA ALA A 75 -32.42 -0.05 -4.41
C ALA A 75 -33.58 -0.63 -5.22
N ASN A 76 -33.52 -0.47 -6.54
CA ASN A 76 -34.50 -1.01 -7.49
C ASN A 76 -33.79 -2.04 -8.40
N PRO A 77 -34.13 -3.34 -8.34
CA PRO A 77 -33.51 -4.36 -9.19
C PRO A 77 -33.73 -4.15 -10.70
N ASN A 78 -34.75 -3.38 -11.10
CA ASN A 78 -35.07 -3.13 -12.51
C ASN A 78 -34.34 -1.92 -13.09
N TRP A 79 -33.52 -1.21 -12.31
CA TRP A 79 -32.82 -0.02 -12.75
C TRP A 79 -31.36 -0.05 -12.32
N THR A 80 -30.46 -0.11 -13.30
CA THR A 80 -29.02 -0.06 -13.08
C THR A 80 -28.53 1.37 -13.23
N GLU A 81 -27.84 1.85 -12.20
CA GLU A 81 -27.24 3.18 -12.17
C GLU A 81 -26.14 3.31 -13.22
N ASN A 82 -26.13 4.44 -13.92
CA ASN A 82 -25.10 4.76 -14.90
C ASN A 82 -24.42 6.08 -14.52
N PRO A 83 -23.12 6.09 -14.18
CA PRO A 83 -22.21 4.95 -13.99
C PRO A 83 -22.32 4.30 -12.59
N ALA A 84 -22.26 2.97 -12.54
CA ALA A 84 -22.12 2.21 -11.31
C ALA A 84 -20.63 2.15 -10.90
N LYS A 85 -20.23 3.03 -9.97
CA LYS A 85 -18.85 3.10 -9.46
C LYS A 85 -18.73 2.31 -8.16
N ALA A 86 -17.72 1.45 -8.08
CA ALA A 86 -17.39 0.74 -6.85
C ALA A 86 -16.83 1.70 -5.77
N PRO A 87 -16.77 1.29 -4.49
CA PRO A 87 -16.03 2.03 -3.48
C PRO A 87 -14.57 2.29 -3.90
N TRP A 88 -14.00 3.42 -3.52
CA TRP A 88 -12.70 3.91 -4.02
C TRP A 88 -11.55 2.90 -3.93
N TYR A 89 -11.54 2.04 -2.91
CA TYR A 89 -10.53 0.99 -2.72
C TYR A 89 -10.68 -0.19 -3.70
N PHE A 90 -11.85 -0.36 -4.33
CA PHE A 90 -12.11 -1.32 -5.40
C PHE A 90 -12.13 -0.70 -6.80
N VAL A 91 -12.14 0.63 -6.93
CA VAL A 91 -12.17 1.31 -8.24
C VAL A 91 -10.96 0.94 -9.09
N GLY A 92 -9.77 0.79 -8.49
CA GLY A 92 -8.58 0.35 -9.23
C GLY A 92 -8.75 -1.05 -9.84
N LEU A 93 -9.41 -1.96 -9.12
CA LEU A 93 -9.76 -3.28 -9.63
C LEU A 93 -10.81 -3.18 -10.73
N GLN A 94 -11.86 -2.37 -10.53
CA GLN A 94 -12.89 -2.14 -11.56
C GLN A 94 -12.30 -1.60 -12.87
N GLU A 95 -11.31 -0.71 -12.77
CA GLU A 95 -10.60 -0.18 -13.93
C GLU A 95 -9.78 -1.27 -14.65
N LEU A 96 -9.16 -2.18 -13.90
CA LEU A 96 -8.45 -3.34 -14.48
C LEU A 96 -9.39 -4.27 -15.26
N LEU A 97 -10.64 -4.45 -14.79
CA LEU A 97 -11.66 -5.27 -15.46
C LEU A 97 -12.12 -4.71 -16.81
N VAL A 98 -11.86 -3.43 -17.11
CA VAL A 98 -12.18 -2.86 -18.42
C VAL A 98 -11.17 -3.29 -19.48
N TYR A 99 -9.92 -3.53 -19.09
CA TYR A 99 -8.83 -3.82 -20.03
C TYR A 99 -8.57 -5.30 -20.23
N PHE A 100 -8.86 -6.13 -19.23
CA PHE A 100 -8.59 -7.56 -19.27
C PHE A 100 -9.88 -8.36 -19.10
N ASP A 101 -9.82 -9.63 -19.51
CA ASP A 101 -10.91 -10.58 -19.27
C ASP A 101 -11.26 -10.64 -17.76
N PRO A 102 -12.57 -10.70 -17.39
CA PRO A 102 -13.00 -10.70 -16.00
C PRO A 102 -12.36 -11.77 -15.12
N TRP A 103 -12.01 -12.94 -15.67
CA TRP A 103 -11.34 -14.00 -14.92
C TRP A 103 -9.91 -13.62 -14.56
N ILE A 104 -9.16 -13.05 -15.53
CA ILE A 104 -7.77 -12.64 -15.33
C ILE A 104 -7.70 -11.45 -14.37
N ALA A 105 -8.50 -10.40 -14.60
CA ALA A 105 -8.49 -9.20 -13.78
C ALA A 105 -9.08 -9.40 -12.39
N GLY A 106 -10.18 -10.17 -12.28
CA GLY A 106 -10.91 -10.33 -11.03
C GLY A 106 -10.34 -11.41 -10.12
N VAL A 107 -9.76 -12.48 -10.67
CA VAL A 107 -9.33 -13.65 -9.89
C VAL A 107 -7.83 -13.87 -9.99
N CYS A 108 -7.28 -13.99 -11.20
CA CYS A 108 -5.87 -14.35 -11.38
C CYS A 108 -4.93 -13.26 -10.83
N VAL A 109 -5.12 -12.00 -11.20
CA VAL A 109 -4.23 -10.90 -10.79
C VAL A 109 -4.26 -10.68 -9.27
N PRO A 110 -5.42 -10.51 -8.60
CA PRO A 110 -5.45 -10.41 -7.14
C PRO A 110 -4.88 -11.65 -6.45
N GLY A 111 -5.16 -12.84 -6.99
CA GLY A 111 -4.61 -14.10 -6.49
C GLY A 111 -3.09 -14.14 -6.53
N ILE A 112 -2.48 -13.74 -7.66
CA ILE A 112 -1.02 -13.67 -7.81
C ILE A 112 -0.42 -12.62 -6.87
N ILE A 113 -1.08 -11.47 -6.66
CA ILE A 113 -0.60 -10.45 -5.72
C ILE A 113 -0.59 -10.99 -4.30
N ILE A 114 -1.67 -11.63 -3.86
CA ILE A 114 -1.77 -12.20 -2.50
C ILE A 114 -0.74 -13.32 -2.30
N LEU A 115 -0.64 -14.26 -3.25
CA LEU A 115 0.36 -15.33 -3.21
C LEU A 115 1.79 -14.76 -3.24
N GLY A 116 2.02 -13.75 -4.06
CA GLY A 116 3.30 -13.04 -4.15
C GLY A 116 3.68 -12.39 -2.83
N LEU A 117 2.75 -11.68 -2.18
CA LEU A 117 2.96 -11.05 -0.86
C LEU A 117 3.25 -12.10 0.23
N MET A 118 2.57 -13.24 0.21
CA MET A 118 2.87 -14.36 1.12
C MET A 118 4.22 -15.02 0.83
N ALA A 119 4.68 -14.97 -0.43
CA ALA A 119 5.98 -15.51 -0.83
C ALA A 119 7.17 -14.59 -0.49
N ILE A 120 6.95 -13.28 -0.30
CA ILE A 120 8.00 -12.30 0.04
C ILE A 120 8.95 -12.78 1.16
N PRO A 121 8.47 -13.22 2.35
CA PRO A 121 9.37 -13.64 3.43
C PRO A 121 10.26 -14.84 3.08
N TYR A 122 9.86 -15.65 2.10
CA TYR A 122 10.62 -16.83 1.67
C TYR A 122 11.62 -16.52 0.54
N ILE A 123 11.31 -15.52 -0.30
CA ILE A 123 12.15 -15.13 -1.44
C ILE A 123 13.18 -14.08 -1.03
N ASP A 124 12.79 -13.08 -0.23
CA ASP A 124 13.67 -11.99 0.23
C ASP A 124 14.12 -12.22 1.67
N THR A 125 15.15 -13.07 1.84
CA THR A 125 15.76 -13.38 3.14
C THR A 125 16.85 -12.39 3.56
N ASN A 126 17.02 -11.28 2.83
CA ASN A 126 18.08 -10.32 3.12
C ASN A 126 17.76 -9.53 4.41
N PRO A 127 18.61 -9.57 5.46
CA PRO A 127 18.38 -8.85 6.70
C PRO A 127 18.70 -7.34 6.61
N ARG A 128 19.30 -6.87 5.51
CA ARG A 128 19.71 -5.46 5.36
C ARG A 128 18.50 -4.55 5.10
N GLY A 129 18.49 -3.36 5.71
CA GLY A 129 17.43 -2.36 5.56
C GLY A 129 16.09 -2.73 6.20
N VAL A 130 16.08 -3.66 7.16
CA VAL A 130 14.87 -3.98 7.94
C VAL A 130 14.69 -2.92 9.02
N GLY A 131 13.56 -2.23 9.04
CA GLY A 131 13.24 -1.21 10.06
C GLY A 131 13.84 0.16 9.82
N GLU A 132 14.66 0.33 8.78
CA GLU A 132 15.25 1.61 8.39
C GLU A 132 14.68 2.08 7.06
N TYR A 133 14.32 3.37 6.96
CA TYR A 133 13.90 3.99 5.70
C TYR A 133 15.13 4.24 4.80
N ASN A 134 15.68 3.17 4.21
CA ASN A 134 16.83 3.26 3.31
C ASN A 134 16.52 2.68 1.93
N PHE A 135 16.50 3.54 0.91
CA PHE A 135 16.39 3.14 -0.49
C PHE A 135 17.68 2.52 -1.05
N SER A 136 18.81 2.73 -0.38
CA SER A 136 20.15 2.33 -0.85
C SER A 136 20.43 0.84 -0.62
N ASP A 137 19.84 0.24 0.40
CA ASP A 137 20.14 -1.15 0.78
C ASP A 137 19.38 -2.17 -0.07
N ARG A 138 18.24 -1.77 -0.65
CA ARG A 138 17.35 -2.62 -1.46
C ARG A 138 16.99 -1.97 -2.80
N LYS A 139 18.02 -1.69 -3.59
CA LYS A 139 17.93 -0.98 -4.89
C LYS A 139 17.07 -1.67 -5.96
N PHE A 140 16.70 -2.95 -5.78
CA PHE A 140 15.82 -3.67 -6.70
C PHE A 140 14.41 -3.85 -6.15
N ALA A 141 14.27 -4.40 -4.93
CA ALA A 141 12.96 -4.71 -4.35
C ALA A 141 12.10 -3.46 -4.13
N VAL A 142 12.69 -2.38 -3.61
CA VAL A 142 11.96 -1.14 -3.29
C VAL A 142 11.40 -0.46 -4.55
N PRO A 143 12.17 -0.17 -5.61
CA PRO A 143 11.61 0.48 -6.79
C PRO A 143 10.60 -0.40 -7.55
N VAL A 144 10.79 -1.72 -7.59
CA VAL A 144 9.81 -2.63 -8.21
C VAL A 144 8.48 -2.59 -7.46
N PHE A 145 8.51 -2.69 -6.13
CA PHE A 145 7.31 -2.58 -5.30
C PHE A 145 6.63 -1.21 -5.44
N MET A 146 7.40 -0.13 -5.38
CA MET A 146 6.90 1.24 -5.54
C MET A 146 6.30 1.50 -6.92
N THR A 147 6.84 0.88 -7.97
CA THR A 147 6.27 0.94 -9.33
C THR A 147 4.89 0.28 -9.36
N GLY A 148 4.76 -0.94 -8.82
CA GLY A 148 3.47 -1.62 -8.71
C GLY A 148 2.44 -0.85 -7.89
N TYR A 149 2.87 -0.30 -6.75
CA TYR A 149 2.04 0.55 -5.89
C TYR A 149 1.57 1.82 -6.63
N THR A 150 2.47 2.49 -7.34
CA THR A 150 2.15 3.69 -8.12
C THR A 150 1.17 3.38 -9.25
N LEU A 151 1.39 2.27 -9.98
CA LEU A 151 0.46 1.81 -11.02
C LEU A 151 -0.95 1.54 -10.46
N TRP A 152 -1.04 0.97 -9.26
CA TRP A 152 -2.33 0.76 -8.58
C TRP A 152 -3.06 2.08 -8.28
N PHE A 153 -2.36 3.09 -7.75
CA PHE A 153 -2.94 4.41 -7.52
C PHE A 153 -3.36 5.11 -8.81
N VAL A 154 -2.59 4.97 -9.88
CA VAL A 154 -2.95 5.50 -11.21
C VAL A 154 -4.27 4.89 -11.68
N LEU A 155 -4.48 3.58 -11.53
CA LEU A 155 -5.76 2.94 -11.88
C LEU A 155 -6.93 3.50 -11.05
N ILE A 156 -6.72 3.73 -9.74
CA ILE A 156 -7.74 4.34 -8.88
C ILE A 156 -8.07 5.76 -9.37
N ILE A 157 -7.06 6.58 -9.69
CA ILE A 157 -7.27 7.96 -10.16
C ILE A 157 -8.04 7.97 -11.49
N ILE A 158 -7.66 7.10 -12.44
CA ILE A 158 -8.35 6.97 -13.72
C ILE A 158 -9.81 6.56 -13.50
N GLY A 159 -10.05 5.51 -12.73
CA GLY A 159 -11.40 5.03 -12.45
C GLY A 159 -12.26 6.03 -11.65
N GLN A 160 -11.64 6.80 -10.75
CA GLN A 160 -12.36 7.73 -9.90
C GLN A 160 -12.71 9.03 -10.61
N PHE A 161 -11.80 9.58 -11.43
CA PHE A 161 -11.93 10.94 -11.98
C PHE A 161 -12.08 10.99 -13.51
N LEU A 162 -11.59 9.99 -14.25
CA LEU A 162 -11.60 10.03 -15.72
C LEU A 162 -12.72 9.17 -16.33
N ARG A 163 -13.44 8.39 -15.50
CA ARG A 163 -14.60 7.61 -15.92
C ARG A 163 -15.89 8.41 -15.79
N GLY A 164 -16.54 8.64 -16.93
CA GLY A 164 -17.83 9.35 -17.06
C GLY A 164 -19.00 8.41 -17.39
N PRO A 165 -20.07 8.92 -18.05
CA PRO A 165 -21.24 8.13 -18.42
C PRO A 165 -20.88 6.89 -19.26
N ASN A 166 -21.63 5.80 -19.08
CA ASN A 166 -21.39 4.47 -19.66
C ASN A 166 -19.99 3.90 -19.37
N TRP A 167 -19.34 4.37 -18.30
CA TRP A 167 -17.95 4.01 -17.98
C TRP A 167 -16.94 4.36 -19.09
N HIS A 168 -17.24 5.33 -19.95
CA HIS A 168 -16.28 5.79 -20.94
C HIS A 168 -15.19 6.64 -20.32
N PHE A 169 -14.03 6.63 -20.97
CA PHE A 169 -12.91 7.49 -20.65
C PHE A 169 -13.15 8.90 -21.18
N TYR A 170 -13.02 9.90 -20.31
CA TYR A 170 -13.02 11.32 -20.63
C TYR A 170 -11.70 11.93 -20.15
N TRP A 171 -11.11 12.76 -20.99
CA TRP A 171 -9.95 13.54 -20.55
C TRP A 171 -10.37 14.60 -19.52
N PRO A 172 -9.46 15.07 -18.65
CA PRO A 172 -9.77 16.12 -17.67
C PRO A 172 -10.35 17.42 -18.26
N TRP A 173 -10.11 17.66 -19.55
CA TRP A 173 -10.58 18.83 -20.31
C TRP A 173 -11.76 18.53 -21.23
N GLU A 174 -12.36 17.32 -21.15
CA GLU A 174 -13.52 16.92 -21.94
C GLU A 174 -14.77 16.88 -21.05
N ASP A 175 -15.85 17.55 -21.48
CA ASP A 175 -17.09 17.60 -20.71
C ASP A 175 -17.83 16.25 -20.72
N TRP A 176 -18.32 15.83 -19.55
CA TRP A 176 -19.11 14.60 -19.40
C TRP A 176 -20.53 14.70 -19.97
N SER A 177 -20.94 15.90 -20.40
CA SER A 177 -22.23 16.14 -21.06
C SER A 177 -22.30 15.58 -22.48
N ILE A 178 -21.14 15.36 -23.11
CA ILE A 178 -21.04 14.83 -24.47
C ILE A 178 -21.13 13.31 -24.41
N ALA A 179 -22.32 12.76 -24.65
CA ALA A 179 -22.55 11.32 -24.60
C ALA A 179 -21.79 10.60 -25.72
N LYS A 180 -20.84 9.74 -25.35
CA LYS A 180 -20.20 8.79 -26.27
C LYS A 180 -21.11 7.57 -26.50
N PRO A 181 -21.09 6.95 -27.70
CA PRO A 181 -21.91 5.78 -28.00
C PRO A 181 -21.60 4.63 -27.03
N ALA A 182 -22.66 3.95 -26.56
CA ALA A 182 -22.60 2.97 -25.46
C ALA A 182 -21.69 1.76 -25.75
N GLU A 183 -21.52 1.40 -27.03
CA GLU A 183 -20.58 0.36 -27.45
C GLU A 183 -19.33 1.03 -28.04
N GLN A 184 -18.21 0.93 -27.33
CA GLN A 184 -16.93 1.30 -27.93
C GLN A 184 -16.52 0.17 -28.87
N GLN A 185 -16.36 0.48 -30.15
CA GLN A 185 -15.74 -0.47 -31.08
C GLN A 185 -14.26 -0.59 -30.70
N LEU A 186 -13.91 -1.60 -29.90
CA LEU A 186 -12.51 -1.90 -29.58
C LEU A 186 -11.82 -2.38 -30.85
N VAL A 187 -10.94 -1.55 -31.39
CA VAL A 187 -10.06 -1.98 -32.48
C VAL A 187 -8.99 -2.88 -31.87
N ASN A 188 -9.12 -4.19 -32.10
CA ASN A 188 -8.11 -5.15 -31.69
C ASN A 188 -6.80 -4.85 -32.44
N LEU A 189 -5.70 -4.70 -31.70
CA LEU A 189 -4.39 -4.68 -32.35
C LEU A 189 -4.19 -6.00 -33.11
N PRO A 190 -3.58 -5.97 -34.30
CA PRO A 190 -3.25 -7.19 -35.01
C PRO A 190 -2.42 -8.12 -34.10
N PRO A 191 -2.77 -9.41 -33.96
CA PRO A 191 -2.10 -10.30 -33.01
C PRO A 191 -0.59 -10.38 -33.20
N TRP A 192 -0.11 -10.31 -34.45
CA TRP A 192 1.32 -10.31 -34.76
C TRP A 192 2.07 -9.10 -34.18
N LEU A 193 1.41 -7.94 -34.08
CA LEU A 193 1.99 -6.74 -33.49
C LEU A 193 2.08 -6.89 -31.96
N GLY A 194 1.07 -7.50 -31.34
CA GLY A 194 1.09 -7.85 -29.92
C GLY A 194 2.22 -8.82 -29.56
N TRP A 195 2.36 -9.92 -30.32
CA TRP A 195 3.43 -10.91 -30.11
C TRP A 195 4.83 -10.33 -30.32
N SER A 196 5.00 -9.46 -31.32
CA SER A 196 6.29 -8.81 -31.58
C SER A 196 6.67 -7.79 -30.51
N LEU A 197 5.72 -6.98 -30.03
CA LEU A 197 5.97 -6.05 -28.90
C LEU A 197 6.31 -6.81 -27.60
N LEU A 198 5.60 -7.90 -27.31
CA LEU A 198 5.91 -8.77 -26.16
C LEU A 198 7.30 -9.39 -26.29
N GLY A 199 7.64 -9.91 -27.46
CA GLY A 199 8.97 -10.46 -27.77
C GLY A 199 10.08 -9.42 -27.62
N CYS A 200 9.88 -8.20 -28.14
CA CYS A 200 10.81 -7.10 -27.98
C CYS A 200 10.97 -6.67 -26.52
N TYR A 201 9.89 -6.60 -25.74
CA TYR A 201 9.95 -6.28 -24.31
C TYR A 201 10.76 -7.32 -23.52
N VAL A 202 10.49 -8.61 -23.75
CA VAL A 202 11.21 -9.72 -23.11
C VAL A 202 12.69 -9.70 -23.52
N ALA A 203 12.98 -9.54 -24.81
CA ALA A 203 14.35 -9.46 -25.31
C ALA A 203 15.12 -8.25 -24.75
N ALA A 204 14.47 -7.09 -24.64
CA ALA A 204 15.06 -5.89 -24.03
C ALA A 204 15.33 -6.08 -22.54
N GLY A 205 14.42 -6.74 -21.82
CA GLY A 205 14.64 -7.16 -20.44
C GLY A 205 15.87 -8.07 -20.30
N PHE A 206 15.94 -9.14 -21.10
CA PHE A 206 17.11 -10.03 -21.10
C PHE A 206 18.40 -9.32 -21.49
N CYS A 207 18.37 -8.41 -22.47
CA CYS A 207 19.56 -7.66 -22.90
C CYS A 207 20.02 -6.64 -21.84
N ARG A 208 19.10 -6.06 -21.06
CA ARG A 208 19.40 -5.17 -19.92
C ARG A 208 20.03 -5.91 -18.74
N TYR A 209 19.65 -7.17 -18.51
CA TYR A 209 20.10 -7.99 -17.38
C TYR A 209 21.15 -9.07 -17.75
N ALA A 210 21.49 -9.21 -19.02
CA ALA A 210 22.56 -10.10 -19.50
C ALA A 210 23.91 -9.92 -18.78
N PRO A 211 24.40 -8.71 -18.45
CA PRO A 211 25.69 -8.57 -17.74
C PRO A 211 25.61 -8.86 -16.23
N VAL A 212 24.47 -9.30 -15.69
CA VAL A 212 24.28 -9.65 -14.27
C VAL A 212 24.26 -11.17 -14.05
N PHE A 213 24.06 -11.96 -15.11
CA PHE A 213 23.93 -13.43 -15.07
C PHE A 213 25.13 -14.20 -15.68
N LEU A 214 26.15 -13.49 -16.18
CA LEU A 214 27.47 -14.00 -16.56
C LEU A 214 28.52 -13.43 -15.61
#